data_AF-F3G0C2-F1
#
_entry.id   AF-F3G0C2-F1
#
_cell.length_a   1.000
_cell.length_b   1.000
_cell.length_c   1.000
_cell.angle_alpha   90.00
_cell.angle_beta   90.00
_cell.angle_gamma   90.00
#
_symmetry.space_group_name_H-M   'P 1'
#
loop_
_entity.id
_entity.type
_entity.pdbx_description
1 polymer ?
#
loop_
_entity_poly.entity_id
_entity_poly.type
_entity_poly.pdbx_seq_one_letter_code
_entity_poly.pdbx_strand_id
1 'polypeptide(L)' 'STSSYQYDSLGRRVGKQWEIKGKTDQKRFLWQGLRM' A
#
# COMPACT_ATOMS: atom_id res chain seq x y z
N SER A 1 0.86 0.97 16.87
CA SER A 1 0.83 0.23 15.59
C SER A 1 1.39 1.11 14.49
N THR A 2 2.56 0.77 13.96
CA THR A 2 3.19 1.51 12.86
C THR A 2 2.54 1.10 11.54
N SER A 3 2.10 2.07 10.74
CA SER A 3 1.61 1.82 9.38
C SER A 3 2.49 2.53 8.37
N SER A 4 2.98 1.77 7.40
CA SER A 4 3.87 2.25 6.35
C SER A 4 3.10 2.40 5.04
N TYR A 5 3.43 3.42 4.25
CA TYR A 5 2.84 3.64 2.94
C TYR A 5 3.84 3.26 1.84
N GLN A 6 3.33 2.67 0.76
CA GLN A 6 4.13 2.33 -0.41
C GLN A 6 3.83 3.32 -1.53
N TYR A 7 4.87 3.75 -2.24
CA TYR A 7 4.82 4.72 -3.32
C TYR A 7 5.45 4.15 -4.59
N ASP A 8 4.96 4.57 -5.76
CA ASP A 8 5.65 4.32 -7.03
C ASP A 8 6.74 5.38 -7.29
N SER A 9 7.46 5.25 -8.41
CA SER A 9 8.50 6.19 -8.83
C SER A 9 7.99 7.61 -9.12
N LEU A 10 6.67 7.79 -9.24
CA LEU A 10 6.02 9.10 -9.43
C LEU A 10 5.51 9.69 -8.10
N GLY A 11 5.75 9.02 -6.97
CA GLY A 11 5.29 9.48 -5.65
C GLY A 11 3.80 9.24 -5.40
N ARG A 12 3.12 8.43 -6.21
CA ARG A 12 1.72 8.08 -5.97
C ARG A 12 1.63 6.97 -4.94
N ARG A 13 0.68 7.08 -4.01
CA ARG A 13 0.45 6.06 -2.99
C ARG A 13 -0.16 4.81 -3.62
N VAL A 14 0.62 3.73 -3.71
CA VAL A 14 0.21 2.45 -4.33
C VAL A 14 -0.13 1.36 -3.32
N GLY A 15 0.14 1.57 -2.04
CA GLY A 15 -0.18 0.59 -1.02
C GLY A 15 -0.11 1.14 0.39
N LYS A 16 -0.64 0.35 1.33
CA LYS A 16 -0.49 0.54 2.76
C LYS A 16 -0.15 -0.81 3.39
N GLN A 17 0.81 -0.79 4.30
CA GLN A 17 1.19 -1.91 5.14
C GLN A 17 0.98 -1.50 6.60
N TRP A 18 0.50 -2.42 7.43
CA TRP A 18 0.31 -2.16 8.85
C TRP A 18 0.43 -3.45 9.65
N GLU A 19 0.82 -3.30 10.92
CA GLU A 19 0.92 -4.44 11.83
C GLU A 19 -0.32 -4.54 12.71
N ILE A 20 -0.96 -5.71 12.73
CA ILE A 20 -2.04 -6.06 13.66
C ILE A 20 -1.60 -7.30 14.42
N LYS A 21 -1.45 -7.18 15.74
CA LYS A 21 -1.14 -8.32 16.64
C LYS A 21 0.09 -9.12 16.21
N GLY A 22 1.18 -8.45 15.80
CA GLY A 22 2.42 -9.09 15.32
C GLY A 22 2.30 -9.73 13.93
N LYS A 23 1.16 -9.57 13.23
CA LYS A 23 0.99 -9.95 11.83
C LYS A 23 1.05 -8.71 10.96
N THR A 24 1.94 -8.72 9.99
CA THR A 24 2.05 -7.69 8.97
C THR A 24 1.01 -7.93 7.90
N ASP A 25 0.03 -7.04 7.82
CA ASP A 25 -0.97 -7.03 6.74
C ASP A 25 -0.60 -5.96 5.71
N GLN A 26 -0.88 -6.22 4.43
CA GLN A 26 -0.59 -5.30 3.35
C GLN A 26 -1.76 -5.26 2.36
N LYS A 27 -2.11 -4.03 1.95
CA LYS A 27 -3.12 -3.77 0.92
C LYS A 27 -2.51 -2.92 -0.17
N ARG A 28 -2.49 -3.46 -1.40
CA ARG A 28 -2.09 -2.72 -2.59
C ARG A 28 -3.31 -2.08 -3.23
N PHE A 29 -3.21 -0.80 -3.57
CA PHE A 29 -4.19 -0.09 -4.36
C PHE A 29 -3.81 -0.29 -5.83
N LEU A 30 -4.56 -1.13 -6.55
CA LEU A 30 -4.55 -1.05 -8.01
C LEU A 30 -5.22 0.27 -8.35
N TRP A 31 -4.42 1.24 -8.80
CA TRP A 31 -4.96 2.45 -9.39
C TRP A 31 -5.76 2.02 -10.63
N GLN A 32 -7.09 2.06 -10.53
CA GLN A 32 -8.03 1.82 -11.62
C GLN A 32 -7.99 2.98 -12.64
N GLY A 33 -6.79 3.32 -13.11
CA GLY A 33 -6.55 4.14 -14.28
C GLY A 33 -5.72 3.42 -15.35
N LEU A 34 -5.20 2.22 -15.05
CA LEU A 34 -4.67 1.32 -16.07
C LEU A 34 -5.82 0.39 -16.49
N ARG A 35 -6.58 0.82 -17.47
CA ARG A 35 -7.42 -0.08 -18.27
C ARG A 35 -6.45 -1.07 -18.93
N MET A 36 -6.64 -2.37 -18.72
CA MET A 36 -6.01 -3.41 -19.55
C MET A 36 -6.40 -3.18 -21.01
#